data_AF-A0AAN4CAT4-F1
#
_entry.id   AF-A0AAN4CAT4-F1
#
_cell.length_a   1.000
_cell.length_b   1.000
_cell.length_c   1.000
_cell.angle_alpha   90.00
_cell.angle_beta   90.00
_cell.angle_gamma   90.00
#
_symmetry.space_group_name_H-M   'P 1'
#
loop_
_entity.id
_entity.type
_entity.pdbx_description
1 polymer ?
#
loop_
_entity_poly.entity_id
_entity_poly.type
_entity_poly.pdbx_seq_one_letter_code
_entity_poly.pdbx_strand_id
1 'polypeptide(L)' 'MAMKLEVVITHDEATNKCSIEWSTASTKNVTEQEQQALSSMQKALLLQLGHPINTAIIH' A
#
# COMPACT_ATOMS: atom_id res chain seq x y z
N MET A 1 -3.73 13.06 -2.08
CA MET A 1 -3.36 11.82 -1.36
C MET A 1 -3.63 12.04 0.12
N ALA A 2 -4.57 11.29 0.72
CA ALA A 2 -4.90 11.43 2.13
C ALA A 2 -4.22 10.30 2.91
N MET A 3 -3.40 10.66 3.90
CA MET A 3 -2.68 9.71 4.74
C MET A 3 -3.53 9.41 5.98
N LYS A 4 -3.70 8.13 6.34
CA LYS A 4 -4.46 7.72 7.53
C LYS A 4 -3.50 7.45 8.68
N LEU A 5 -3.68 8.15 9.79
CA LEU A 5 -2.97 7.93 11.04
C LEU A 5 -3.90 7.22 12.01
N GLU A 6 -3.48 6.07 12.55
CA GLU A 6 -4.21 5.36 13.61
C GLU A 6 -3.44 5.53 14.93
N VAL A 7 -4.13 5.99 15.96
CA VAL A 7 -3.56 6.22 17.30
C VAL A 7 -4.37 5.41 18.31
N VAL A 8 -3.69 4.55 19.07
CA VAL A 8 -4.24 3.75 20.15
C VAL A 8 -3.68 4.28 21.47
N ILE A 9 -4.57 4.63 22.39
CA ILE A 9 -4.19 5.11 23.73
C ILE A 9 -4.67 4.06 24.73
N THR A 10 -3.73 3.42 25.40
CA THR A 10 -4.00 2.42 26.43
C THR A 10 -3.63 3.01 27.79
N HIS A 11 -4.59 3.11 28.68
CA HIS A 11 -4.38 3.52 30.06
C HIS A 11 -4.48 2.30 30.98
N ASP A 12 -3.43 2.04 31.74
CA ASP A 12 -3.38 1.02 32.78
C ASP A 12 -3.53 1.70 34.15
N GLU A 13 -4.70 1.52 34.77
CA GLU A 13 -5.01 2.06 36.10
C GLU A 13 -4.17 1.41 37.22
N ALA A 14 -3.74 0.16 37.07
CA ALA A 14 -2.99 -0.55 38.11
C ALA A 14 -1.55 -0.03 38.23
N THR A 15 -0.96 0.38 37.11
CA THR A 15 0.39 0.98 37.09
C THR A 15 0.38 2.50 36.96
N ASN A 16 -0.81 3.12 36.80
CA ASN A 16 -1.01 4.53 36.48
C ASN A 16 -0.15 4.97 35.27
N LYS A 17 -0.06 4.10 34.25
CA LYS A 17 0.74 4.32 33.05
C LYS A 17 -0.17 4.48 31.85
N CYS A 18 0.22 5.39 30.97
CA CYS A 18 -0.40 5.59 29.68
C CYS A 18 0.59 5.16 28.59
N SER A 19 0.17 4.24 27.74
CA SER A 19 0.91 3.79 26.56
C SER A 19 0.21 4.33 25.31
N ILE A 20 1.00 4.92 24.43
CA ILE A 20 0.51 5.48 23.16
C ILE A 20 1.19 4.71 22.05
N GLU A 21 0.39 4.05 21.22
CA GLU A 21 0.86 3.37 20.01
C GLU A 21 0.30 4.10 18.80
N TRP A 22 1.16 4.52 17.87
CA TRP A 22 0.73 5.07 16.60
C TRP A 22 1.21 4.18 15.47
N SER A 23 0.32 3.92 14.53
CA SER A 23 0.64 3.25 13.28
C SER A 23 0.12 4.11 12.15
N THR A 24 1.02 4.43 11.21
CA THR A 24 0.58 4.71 9.86
C THR A 24 0.27 3.34 9.28
N ALA A 25 -0.96 2.85 9.46
CA ALA A 25 -1.40 1.62 8.80
C ALA A 25 -1.08 1.80 7.33
N SER A 26 -0.02 1.12 6.89
CA SER A 26 0.37 1.11 5.49
C SER A 26 -0.88 0.62 4.80
N THR A 27 -1.41 1.46 3.93
CA THR A 27 -2.59 1.17 3.13
C THR A 27 -2.24 0.05 2.16
N LYS A 28 -2.00 -1.17 2.66
CA LYS A 28 -1.67 -2.37 1.88
C LYS A 28 -2.68 -2.54 0.75
N ASN A 29 -3.96 -2.28 1.05
CA ASN A 29 -5.04 -2.30 0.07
C ASN A 29 -4.90 -1.22 -1.02
N VAL A 30 -4.41 -0.02 -0.69
CA VAL A 30 -4.14 1.02 -1.70
C VAL A 30 -2.92 0.62 -2.53
N THR A 31 -1.86 0.10 -1.90
CA THR A 31 -0.65 -0.35 -2.60
C THR A 31 -0.95 -1.50 -3.58
N GLU A 32 -1.76 -2.49 -3.18
CA GLU A 32 -2.18 -3.60 -4.06
C GLU A 32 -3.08 -3.12 -5.20
N GLN A 33 -4.03 -2.22 -4.91
CA GLN A 33 -4.91 -1.64 -5.93
C GLN A 33 -4.14 -0.77 -6.92
N GLU A 34 -3.20 0.05 -6.45
CA GLU A 34 -2.30 0.84 -7.28
C GLU A 34 -1.40 -0.07 -8.13
N GLN A 35 -0.88 -1.16 -7.56
CA GLN A 35 -0.05 -2.11 -8.28
C GLN A 35 -0.83 -2.87 -9.37
N GLN A 36 -2.10 -3.21 -9.11
CA GLN A 36 -2.99 -3.82 -10.11
C GLN A 36 -3.33 -2.83 -11.24
N ALA A 37 -3.59 -1.58 -10.90
CA ALA A 37 -3.86 -0.52 -11.88
C ALA A 37 -2.62 -0.28 -12.78
N LEU A 38 -1.43 -0.16 -12.18
CA LEU A 38 -0.16 -0.01 -12.91
C LEU A 38 0.11 -1.21 -13.83
N SER A 39 -0.11 -2.43 -13.35
CA SER A 39 0.05 -3.65 -14.15
C SER A 39 -0.92 -3.69 -15.35
N SER A 40 -2.15 -3.20 -15.16
CA SER A 40 -3.16 -3.15 -16.22
C SER A 40 -2.81 -2.10 -17.28
N MET A 41 -2.31 -0.93 -16.85
CA MET A 41 -1.82 0.12 -17.74
C MET A 41 -0.60 -0.35 -18.53
N GLN A 42 0.36 -1.02 -17.88
CA GLN A 42 1.54 -1.59 -18.54
C GLN A 42 1.12 -2.57 -19.65
N LYS A 43 0.17 -3.47 -19.38
CA LYS A 43 -0.34 -4.42 -20.39
C LYS A 43 -1.00 -3.71 -21.56
N ALA A 44 -1.83 -2.70 -21.30
CA ALA A 44 -2.48 -1.92 -22.35
C ALA A 44 -1.47 -1.19 -23.24
N LEU A 45 -0.42 -0.60 -22.65
CA LEU A 45 0.64 0.06 -23.39
C LEU A 45 1.45 -0.93 -24.25
N LEU A 46 1.82 -2.10 -23.72
CA LEU A 46 2.53 -3.13 -24.48
C LEU A 46 1.71 -3.62 -25.68
N LEU A 47 0.40 -3.80 -25.51
CA LEU A 47 -0.52 -4.13 -26.60
C LEU A 47 -0.58 -3.03 -27.66
N GLN A 48 -0.70 -1.76 -27.26
CA GLN A 48 -0.73 -0.62 -28.18
C GLN A 48 0.58 -0.46 -28.97
N LEU A 49 1.71 -0.81 -28.36
CA LEU A 49 3.04 -0.77 -28.99
C LEU A 49 3.33 -2.02 -29.84
N GLY A 50 2.39 -2.95 -29.99
CA GLY A 50 2.57 -4.18 -30.76
C GLY A 50 3.62 -5.14 -30.18
N HIS A 51 3.99 -4.96 -28.91
CA HIS A 51 4.99 -5.78 -28.23
C HIS A 51 4.36 -7.01 -27.58
N PRO A 52 5.04 -8.17 -27.59
CA PRO A 52 4.56 -9.36 -26.91
C PRO A 52 4.50 -9.10 -25.39
N ILE A 53 3.31 -9.30 -24.81
CA ILE A 53 2.96 -9.08 -23.39
C ILE A 53 3.78 -9.95 -22.42
N ASN A 54 4.62 -10.84 -22.95
CA ASN A 54 5.40 -11.84 -22.22
C ASN A 54 6.91 -11.55 -22.27
N THR A 55 7.30 -10.29 -22.37
CA THR A 55 8.69 -9.89 -22.19
C THR A 55 8.95 -9.84 -20.68
N ALA A 56 9.59 -10.88 -20.17
CA ALA A 56 10.26 -10.80 -18.88
C ALA A 56 11.23 -9.62 -18.94
N ILE A 57 10.96 -8.56 -18.18
CA ILE A 57 11.95 -7.52 -17.92
C ILE A 57 13.01 -8.22 -17.06
N ILE A 58 14.09 -8.67 -17.71
CA ILE A 58 15.29 -9.15 -17.01
C ILE A 58 15.90 -7.90 -16.37
N HIS A 59 15.86 -7.84 -15.04
CA HIS A 59 16.53 -6.83 -14.23
C HIS A 59 18.02 -7.14 -14.12
#